data_AF-A0A8T6L681-F1
#
_entry.id   AF-A0A8T6L681-F1
#
_cell.length_a   1.000
_cell.length_b   1.000
_cell.length_c   1.000
_cell.angle_alpha   90.00
_cell.angle_beta   90.00
_cell.angle_gamma   90.00
#
_symmetry.space_group_name_H-M   'P 1'
#
loop_
_entity.id
_entity.type
_entity.pdbx_description
1 polymer ?
#
loop_
_entity_poly.entity_id
_entity_poly.type
_entity_poly.pdbx_seq_one_letter_code
_entity_poly.pdbx_strand_id
1 'polypeptide(L)'
;MSKTQMQTFGTTDRIGHDSDGFYKRKMFIDCKNLQNRSYEENTCPNDVLENIYNHSSEDMHEIPDNSVHLMVTSPPYNVGKDYDDDLTEDEYLDLLYSVWNEVYRVLAPGGRACINIANIGRKPYLPLNAMISHQMREI
;
A
#
# COMPACT_ATOMS: atom_id res chain seq x y z
N MET A 1 3.36 12.30 -33.29
CA MET A 1 2.65 12.92 -32.16
C MET A 1 3.60 13.88 -31.46
N SER A 2 3.19 15.14 -31.28
CA SER A 2 4.01 16.19 -30.66
C SER A 2 4.17 15.91 -29.15
N LYS A 3 5.41 15.74 -28.67
CA LYS A 3 5.74 15.62 -27.25
C LYS A 3 6.02 17.02 -26.70
N THR A 4 5.31 17.44 -25.66
CA THR A 4 5.53 18.72 -24.98
C THR A 4 6.29 18.53 -23.67
N GLN A 5 7.19 19.48 -23.37
CA GLN A 5 8.00 19.51 -22.15
C GLN A 5 7.21 20.07 -20.95
N MET A 6 7.64 19.73 -19.75
CA MET A 6 6.99 20.13 -18.49
C MET A 6 6.86 21.66 -18.37
N GLN A 7 5.62 22.15 -18.23
CA GLN A 7 5.35 23.56 -17.99
C GLN A 7 5.57 23.93 -16.52
N THR A 8 5.90 25.20 -16.27
CA THR A 8 6.23 25.71 -14.94
C THR A 8 5.00 25.81 -14.02
N PHE A 9 3.78 25.84 -14.55
CA PHE A 9 2.54 25.98 -13.77
C PHE A 9 1.28 25.57 -14.53
N GLY A 10 0.48 24.64 -13.97
CA GLY A 10 -0.90 24.30 -14.37
C GLY A 10 -1.12 23.78 -15.80
N THR A 11 -2.06 22.85 -15.99
CA THR A 11 -2.53 22.47 -17.35
C THR A 11 -4.05 22.35 -17.33
N THR A 12 -4.71 22.88 -18.36
CA THR A 12 -6.18 22.86 -18.49
C THR A 12 -6.71 21.59 -19.15
N ASP A 13 -5.86 20.87 -19.89
CA ASP A 13 -6.26 19.71 -20.70
C ASP A 13 -5.47 18.46 -20.32
N ARG A 14 -6.13 17.29 -20.38
CA ARG A 14 -5.51 15.97 -20.18
C ARG A 14 -4.58 15.64 -21.36
N ILE A 15 -3.34 16.11 -21.28
CA ILE A 15 -2.28 15.84 -22.25
C ILE A 15 -1.25 14.89 -21.61
N GLY A 16 -0.77 13.89 -22.35
CA GLY A 16 0.33 13.03 -21.89
C GLY A 16 1.61 13.85 -21.76
N HIS A 17 2.14 13.95 -20.55
CA HIS A 17 3.33 14.74 -20.25
C HIS A 17 4.59 13.88 -20.19
N ASP A 18 5.67 14.37 -20.80
CA ASP A 18 7.00 13.82 -20.59
C ASP A 18 7.52 14.19 -19.18
N SER A 19 7.55 13.21 -18.29
CA SER A 19 7.98 13.35 -16.90
C SER A 19 9.50 13.21 -16.70
N ASP A 20 10.29 12.99 -17.76
CA ASP A 20 11.74 12.80 -17.66
C ASP A 20 12.43 13.91 -16.85
N GLY A 21 12.07 15.17 -17.10
CA GLY A 21 12.64 16.32 -16.41
C GLY A 21 12.33 16.35 -14.92
N PHE A 22 11.17 15.82 -14.50
CA PHE A 22 10.77 15.71 -13.09
C PHE A 22 11.63 14.66 -12.37
N TYR A 23 11.76 13.46 -12.94
CA TYR A 23 12.56 12.37 -12.36
C TYR A 23 14.08 12.58 -12.47
N LYS A 24 14.54 13.54 -13.30
CA LYS A 24 15.96 13.96 -13.36
C LYS A 24 16.35 14.93 -12.23
N ARG A 25 15.41 15.41 -11.40
CA ARG A 25 15.71 16.35 -10.29
C ARG A 25 16.49 15.68 -9.16
N LYS A 26 17.22 16.49 -8.38
CA LYS A 26 18.08 16.05 -7.27
C LYS A 26 17.36 15.15 -6.26
N MET A 27 16.08 15.41 -6.01
CA MET A 27 15.24 14.63 -5.10
C MET A 27 15.14 13.14 -5.47
N PHE A 28 15.33 12.78 -6.74
CA PHE A 28 15.14 11.41 -7.24
C PHE A 28 16.45 10.75 -7.70
N ILE A 29 17.62 11.37 -7.45
CA ILE A 29 18.92 10.83 -7.88
C ILE A 29 19.14 9.44 -7.29
N ASP A 30 18.88 9.26 -6.00
CA ASP A 30 19.10 7.99 -5.31
C ASP A 30 18.06 6.93 -5.72
N CYS A 31 16.88 7.35 -6.19
CA CYS A 31 15.83 6.44 -6.68
C CYS A 31 16.18 5.77 -8.01
N LYS A 32 17.13 6.31 -8.79
CA LYS A 32 17.52 5.72 -10.09
C LYS A 32 18.18 4.34 -9.93
N ASN A 33 18.83 4.09 -8.80
CA ASN A 33 19.46 2.80 -8.52
C ASN A 33 18.44 1.71 -8.14
N LEU A 34 17.18 2.09 -7.83
CA LEU A 34 16.10 1.17 -7.48
C LEU A 34 15.32 0.63 -8.69
N GLN A 35 15.61 1.12 -9.91
CA GLN A 35 14.85 0.78 -11.13
C GLN A 35 15.13 -0.62 -11.71
N ASN A 36 15.98 -1.43 -11.07
CA ASN A 36 16.34 -2.77 -11.54
C ASN A 36 15.44 -3.91 -11.00
N ARG A 37 14.25 -3.62 -10.46
CA ARG A 37 13.31 -4.68 -10.08
C ARG A 37 12.61 -5.23 -11.33
N SER A 38 12.55 -6.56 -11.47
CA SER A 38 11.73 -7.18 -12.52
C SER A 38 10.27 -6.81 -12.29
N TYR A 39 9.58 -6.41 -13.36
CA TYR A 39 8.14 -6.22 -13.34
C TYR A 39 7.51 -7.58 -13.63
N GLU A 40 7.07 -8.25 -12.58
CA GLU A 40 6.36 -9.53 -12.67
C GLU A 40 4.96 -9.31 -12.11
N GLU A 41 3.96 -9.52 -12.96
CA GLU A 41 2.54 -9.39 -12.62
C GLU A 41 1.84 -10.69 -13.02
N ASN A 42 1.15 -11.31 -12.06
CA ASN A 42 0.39 -12.52 -12.29
C ASN A 42 -1.07 -12.18 -12.55
N THR A 43 -1.74 -13.01 -13.35
CA THR A 43 -3.18 -12.92 -13.53
C THR A 43 -3.90 -13.52 -12.32
N CYS A 44 -4.95 -12.85 -11.83
CA CYS A 44 -5.83 -13.42 -10.83
C CYS A 44 -6.77 -14.46 -11.46
N PRO A 45 -6.79 -15.73 -10.99
CA PRO A 45 -7.67 -16.78 -11.50
C PRO A 45 -9.15 -16.46 -11.32
N ASN A 46 -10.00 -16.91 -12.25
CA ASN A 46 -11.44 -16.64 -12.20
C ASN A 46 -12.12 -17.24 -10.97
N ASP A 47 -11.59 -18.34 -10.44
CA ASP A 47 -12.05 -19.01 -9.22
C ASP A 47 -11.68 -18.26 -7.93
N VAL A 48 -10.80 -17.25 -8.01
CA VAL A 48 -10.47 -16.34 -6.89
C VAL A 48 -11.37 -15.11 -6.91
N LEU A 49 -11.76 -14.64 -8.10
CA LEU A 49 -12.57 -13.44 -8.28
C LEU A 49 -13.97 -13.58 -7.67
N GLU A 50 -14.50 -12.48 -7.15
CA GLU A 50 -15.87 -12.37 -6.63
C GLU A 50 -16.20 -13.31 -5.46
N ASN A 51 -15.18 -13.82 -4.75
CA ASN A 51 -15.35 -14.65 -3.57
C ASN A 51 -15.16 -13.88 -2.26
N ILE A 52 -15.80 -14.39 -1.21
CA ILE A 52 -15.62 -13.93 0.17
C ILE A 52 -14.96 -15.06 0.94
N TYR A 53 -13.76 -14.81 1.44
CA TYR A 53 -13.03 -15.72 2.31
C TYR A 53 -13.26 -15.31 3.76
N ASN A 54 -13.69 -16.28 4.59
CA ASN A 54 -14.01 -16.04 6.00
C ASN A 54 -12.92 -16.61 6.91
N HIS A 55 -11.74 -15.99 6.88
CA HIS A 55 -10.61 -16.26 7.77
C HIS A 55 -9.76 -14.99 7.91
N SER A 56 -8.67 -15.09 8.68
CA SER A 56 -7.74 -13.98 8.89
C SER A 56 -7.07 -13.58 7.57
N SER A 57 -6.94 -12.27 7.37
CA SER A 57 -6.15 -11.67 6.27
C SER A 57 -4.64 -11.78 6.49
N GLU A 58 -4.20 -12.37 7.61
CA GLU A 58 -2.79 -12.79 7.81
C GLU A 58 -2.39 -13.96 6.91
N ASP A 59 -3.36 -14.60 6.27
CA ASP A 59 -3.17 -15.63 5.25
C ASP A 59 -4.13 -15.32 4.09
N MET A 60 -3.58 -15.06 2.91
CA MET A 60 -4.32 -14.85 1.65
C MET A 60 -3.86 -15.87 0.60
N HIS A 61 -3.55 -17.11 0.99
CA HIS A 61 -3.00 -18.15 0.11
C HIS A 61 -3.79 -18.42 -1.17
N GLU A 62 -5.09 -18.08 -1.20
CA GLU A 62 -5.93 -18.19 -2.39
C GLU A 62 -5.56 -17.16 -3.46
N ILE A 63 -4.99 -16.02 -3.07
CA ILE A 63 -4.64 -14.92 -3.96
C ILE A 63 -3.17 -15.08 -4.42
N PRO A 64 -2.89 -15.14 -5.73
CA PRO A 64 -1.51 -15.24 -6.21
C PRO A 64 -0.70 -13.99 -5.93
N ASP A 65 0.62 -14.18 -5.81
CA ASP A 65 1.59 -13.08 -5.71
C ASP A 65 1.43 -12.11 -6.88
N ASN A 66 1.71 -10.82 -6.67
CA ASN A 66 1.74 -9.79 -7.72
C ASN A 66 0.50 -9.74 -8.63
N SER A 67 -0.71 -9.96 -8.11
CA SER A 67 -1.95 -10.06 -8.92
C SER A 67 -3.00 -8.98 -8.61
N VAL A 68 -2.81 -8.22 -7.53
CA VAL A 68 -3.75 -7.20 -7.04
C VAL A 68 -3.22 -5.79 -7.31
N HIS A 69 -4.06 -4.92 -7.86
CA HIS A 69 -3.66 -3.54 -8.19
C HIS A 69 -4.01 -2.52 -7.09
N LEU A 70 -5.06 -2.78 -6.32
CA LEU A 70 -5.57 -1.91 -5.27
C LEU A 70 -6.04 -2.78 -4.11
N MET A 71 -5.42 -2.58 -2.94
CA MET A 71 -5.90 -3.10 -1.67
C MET A 71 -6.53 -1.93 -0.91
N VAL A 72 -7.72 -2.14 -0.35
CA VAL A 72 -8.37 -1.19 0.57
C VAL A 72 -8.73 -1.92 1.84
N THR A 73 -8.35 -1.36 2.99
CA THR A 73 -8.67 -1.96 4.29
C THR A 73 -8.94 -0.91 5.37
N SER A 74 -9.69 -1.33 6.39
CA SER A 74 -9.87 -0.65 7.67
C SER A 74 -9.68 -1.71 8.76
N PRO A 75 -8.45 -1.96 9.21
CA PRO A 75 -8.18 -2.98 10.23
C PRO A 75 -8.95 -2.67 11.52
N PRO A 76 -9.17 -3.66 12.40
CA PRO A 76 -9.72 -3.41 13.73
C PRO A 76 -8.91 -2.32 14.42
N TYR A 77 -9.57 -1.35 15.05
CA TYR A 77 -8.87 -0.18 15.61
C TYR A 77 -8.44 -0.37 17.06
N ASN A 78 -8.68 -1.55 17.64
CA ASN A 78 -8.33 -1.88 19.02
C ASN A 78 -8.88 -0.81 20.00
N VAL A 79 -10.18 -0.51 19.87
CA VAL A 79 -10.90 0.55 20.63
C VAL A 79 -11.81 0.01 21.71
N GLY A 80 -11.78 -1.30 21.96
CA GLY A 80 -12.72 -1.97 22.85
C GLY A 80 -14.13 -2.01 22.29
N LYS A 81 -14.28 -2.15 20.97
CA LYS A 81 -15.56 -2.57 20.38
C LYS A 81 -15.75 -4.06 20.61
N ASP A 82 -16.99 -4.54 20.55
CA ASP A 82 -17.32 -5.95 20.82
C ASP A 82 -16.64 -6.95 19.87
N TYR A 83 -16.08 -6.46 18.76
CA TYR A 83 -15.33 -7.23 17.76
C TYR A 83 -13.81 -7.03 17.82
N ASP A 84 -13.31 -6.14 18.68
CA ASP A 84 -11.88 -5.93 18.87
C ASP A 84 -11.37 -6.87 19.96
N ASP A 85 -10.21 -7.47 19.73
CA ASP A 85 -9.39 -8.03 20.79
C ASP A 85 -8.73 -6.90 21.61
N ASP A 86 -8.44 -7.15 22.90
CA ASP A 86 -7.73 -6.21 23.77
C ASP A 86 -6.22 -6.40 23.63
N LEU A 87 -5.65 -5.85 22.54
CA LEU A 87 -4.25 -6.05 22.18
C LEU A 87 -3.37 -4.94 22.79
N THR A 88 -2.15 -5.30 23.18
CA THR A 88 -1.09 -4.31 23.40
C THR A 88 -0.69 -3.63 22.09
N GLU A 89 0.05 -2.52 22.18
CA GLU A 89 0.57 -1.82 21.00
C GLU A 89 1.41 -2.74 20.11
N ASP A 90 2.31 -3.52 20.72
CA ASP A 90 3.19 -4.46 20.01
C ASP A 90 2.38 -5.58 19.34
N GLU A 91 1.43 -6.20 20.06
CA GLU A 91 0.56 -7.25 19.50
C GLU A 91 -0.28 -6.73 18.32
N TYR A 92 -0.81 -5.51 18.43
CA TYR A 92 -1.56 -4.88 17.34
C TYR A 92 -0.67 -4.60 16.13
N LEU A 93 0.55 -4.10 16.33
CA LEU A 93 1.49 -3.85 15.26
C LEU A 93 2.00 -5.14 14.61
N ASP A 94 2.15 -6.23 15.36
CA ASP A 94 2.54 -7.55 14.85
C ASP A 94 1.43 -8.18 14.00
N LEU A 95 0.17 -8.05 14.44
CA LEU A 95 -1.01 -8.42 13.65
C LEU A 95 -1.00 -7.67 12.31
N LEU A 96 -0.86 -6.34 12.35
CA LEU A 96 -0.82 -5.53 11.14
C LEU A 96 0.36 -5.90 10.25
N TYR A 97 1.54 -6.13 10.81
CA TYR A 97 2.73 -6.52 10.06
C TYR A 97 2.53 -7.84 9.30
N SER A 98 1.88 -8.82 9.91
CA SER A 98 1.53 -10.10 9.26
C SER A 98 0.61 -9.88 8.06
N VAL A 99 -0.43 -9.06 8.22
CA VAL A 99 -1.31 -8.67 7.10
C VAL A 99 -0.57 -7.89 6.02
N TRP A 100 0.34 -6.98 6.39
CA TRP A 100 1.10 -6.20 5.42
C TRP A 100 2.04 -7.05 4.57
N ASN A 101 2.60 -8.12 5.12
CA ASN A 101 3.39 -9.08 4.34
C ASN A 101 2.55 -9.76 3.27
N GLU A 102 1.34 -10.20 3.61
CA GLU A 102 0.40 -10.79 2.63
C GLU A 102 -0.04 -9.76 1.60
N VAL A 103 -0.36 -8.54 2.03
CA VAL A 103 -0.70 -7.43 1.12
C VAL A 103 0.46 -7.15 0.16
N TYR A 104 1.70 -7.09 0.64
CA TYR A 104 2.87 -6.88 -0.20
C TYR A 104 3.05 -8.01 -1.21
N ARG A 105 2.90 -9.27 -0.76
CA ARG A 105 2.99 -10.46 -1.60
C ARG A 105 1.99 -10.41 -2.75
N VAL A 106 0.72 -10.09 -2.48
CA VAL A 106 -0.33 -10.11 -3.51
C VAL A 106 -0.37 -8.85 -4.38
N LEU A 107 0.15 -7.72 -3.91
CA LEU A 107 0.16 -6.47 -4.68
C LEU A 107 1.12 -6.56 -5.88
N ALA A 108 0.60 -6.28 -7.07
CA ALA A 108 1.42 -6.12 -8.26
C ALA A 108 2.43 -4.97 -8.11
N PRO A 109 3.61 -5.01 -8.77
CA PRO A 109 4.56 -3.90 -8.76
C PRO A 109 3.90 -2.58 -9.17
N GLY A 110 3.92 -1.59 -8.27
CA GLY A 110 3.25 -0.29 -8.47
C GLY A 110 1.78 -0.25 -8.05
N GLY A 111 1.24 -1.36 -7.51
CA GLY A 111 -0.04 -1.43 -6.84
C GLY A 111 -0.12 -0.52 -5.61
N ARG A 112 -1.34 -0.28 -5.12
CA ARG A 112 -1.60 0.69 -4.05
C ARG A 112 -2.29 0.03 -2.87
N ALA A 113 -1.78 0.32 -1.68
CA ALA A 113 -2.42 0.02 -0.41
C ALA A 113 -3.11 1.29 0.12
N CYS A 114 -4.43 1.22 0.31
CA CYS A 114 -5.23 2.27 0.93
C CYS A 114 -5.71 1.80 2.30
N ILE A 115 -5.12 2.37 3.36
CA ILE A 115 -5.37 1.94 4.73
C ILE A 115 -6.14 3.05 5.44
N ASN A 116 -7.37 2.76 5.84
CA ASN A 116 -8.14 3.60 6.72
C ASN A 116 -7.73 3.31 8.17
N ILE A 117 -7.34 4.34 8.89
CA ILE A 117 -6.85 4.22 10.27
C ILE A 117 -7.53 5.26 11.14
N ALA A 118 -7.89 4.86 12.35
CA ALA A 118 -8.30 5.78 13.38
C ALA A 118 -7.03 6.26 14.11
N ASN A 119 -6.66 7.54 13.99
CA ASN A 119 -5.64 8.15 14.86
C ASN A 119 -6.28 8.56 16.20
N ILE A 120 -6.64 7.52 16.94
CA ILE A 120 -7.22 7.53 18.28
C ILE A 120 -6.11 7.22 19.29
N GLY A 121 -6.28 7.66 20.54
CA GLY A 121 -5.18 7.72 21.51
C GLY A 121 -4.54 9.10 21.46
N ARG A 122 -5.05 10.01 22.29
CA ARG A 122 -4.52 11.38 22.46
C ARG A 122 -3.97 11.63 23.87
N LYS A 123 -3.93 10.59 24.72
CA LYS A 123 -3.48 10.63 26.12
C LYS A 123 -2.90 9.26 26.56
N PRO A 124 -1.67 8.89 26.16
CA PRO A 124 -0.72 9.61 25.31
C PRO A 124 -1.12 9.62 23.83
N TYR A 125 -0.51 10.49 23.03
CA TYR A 125 -0.73 10.49 21.58
C TYR A 125 0.00 9.32 20.92
N LEU A 126 -0.73 8.46 20.22
CA LEU A 126 -0.16 7.36 19.45
C LEU A 126 -0.20 7.68 17.95
N PRO A 127 0.96 7.88 17.29
CA PRO A 127 1.02 8.24 15.88
C PRO A 127 0.87 6.99 14.97
N LEU A 128 -0.25 6.27 15.08
CA LEU A 128 -0.48 5.00 14.35
C LEU A 128 -0.18 5.11 12.86
N ASN A 129 -0.58 6.21 12.21
CA ASN A 129 -0.26 6.48 10.81
C ASN A 129 1.24 6.46 10.50
N ALA A 130 2.07 7.00 11.37
CA ALA A 130 3.52 7.05 11.19
C ALA A 130 4.15 5.69 11.44
N MET A 131 3.65 4.94 12.43
CA MET A 131 4.12 3.60 12.78
C MET A 131 3.82 2.61 11.64
N ILE A 132 2.59 2.63 11.12
CA ILE A 132 2.19 1.82 9.96
C ILE A 132 3.00 2.22 8.72
N SER A 133 3.17 3.52 8.47
CA SER A 133 4.02 4.01 7.36
C SER A 133 5.49 3.59 7.51
N HIS A 134 5.97 3.36 8.74
CA HIS A 134 7.30 2.82 8.97
C HIS A 134 7.35 1.34 8.66
N GLN A 135 6.45 0.51 9.22
CA GLN A 135 6.38 -0.92 8.93
C GLN A 135 6.28 -1.20 7.42
N MET A 136 5.38 -0.49 6.73
CA MET A 136 5.17 -0.64 5.27
C MET A 136 6.40 -0.31 4.43
N ARG A 137 7.43 0.36 4.98
CA ARG A 137 8.71 0.62 4.30
C ARG A 137 9.76 -0.46 4.55
N GLU A 138 9.62 -1.23 5.62
CA GLU A 138 10.55 -2.30 6.00
C GLU A 138 10.19 -3.66 5.36
N ILE A 139 8.99 -3.74 4.75
CA ILE A 139 8.53 -4.88 3.93
C ILE A 139 9.03 -4.70 2.49
#